data_AF-A0A7Y2BS19-F1
#
_entry.id   AF-A0A7Y2BS19-F1
#
_cell.length_a   1.000
_cell.length_b   1.000
_cell.length_c   1.000
_cell.angle_alpha   90.00
_cell.angle_beta   90.00
_cell.angle_gamma   90.00
#
_symmetry.space_group_name_H-M   'P 1'
#
loop_
_entity.id
_entity.type
_entity.pdbx_description
1 polymer ?
#
loop_
_entity_poly.entity_id
_entity_poly.type
_entity_poly.pdbx_seq_one_letter_code
_entity_poly.pdbx_strand_id
1 'polypeptide(L)'
;MKSSDRPEPNIRLAPDIRREQLIQATIKAIAELGLSNVTLSKVGAEVGLTAGMINFHFETKQALLTASLKAVADEYSQACEDAMAGHDDDPVAGLYGFIDANLDSQICSPQKAAVWYSYWGDSSARDVYMRIFGHSDTASYEAVYERIERIAAARGRTLDVEAATLGLIGVIDNLWQEVMVARGTFDYDDAVATCRAYLGNLFPDLAEGCKMRLVDVSTPEPADELPRTLPAWTYCSDTFFQKELEQIHLPAWHVVCHQNDIPNVGDYRTFEAFGERAFVLRGEDNLVRAFNNVCPHRAHQVLGPGAGNCPGLIRCPYHSWGFDHTGDLKAIAAQKTFPPFDNGQFGLKPLELETYMGFIFIRFRPGGPSLAERFAPYENELAPYRFADMVPTEPVSEEEIDADWKNTWDNYLEDYHFPTGHPGLFGLMSMDYGRDPNDATHTIRLHHQMRDKAKGGWSCERYASLLPEQTHLPQDQRNSWRYYFAYPSFAFDVYPEMMDFLHVIPVGPGRSRLRFGSYSLPGASRELKACQYLSGRINMQVHREDMALVASVQKGLESSAYDRGILGTKEIAVAALHRWVRADLPEAAS
;
A
#
# COMPACT_ATOMS: atom_id res chain seq x y z
N MET A 1 44.52 -21.39 21.28
CA MET A 1 43.80 -21.16 22.55
C MET A 1 42.97 -22.41 22.82
N LYS A 2 43.26 -23.16 23.88
CA LYS A 2 42.41 -24.26 24.36
C LYS A 2 41.27 -23.65 25.19
N SER A 3 40.03 -23.94 24.83
CA SER A 3 38.81 -23.77 25.64
C SER A 3 37.81 -24.75 25.01
N SER A 4 37.61 -25.95 25.57
CA SER A 4 36.83 -26.30 26.77
C SER A 4 35.31 -26.31 26.58
N ASP A 5 34.80 -26.94 25.51
CA ASP A 5 33.47 -27.54 25.54
C ASP A 5 33.60 -29.04 25.84
N ARG A 6 33.57 -29.39 27.13
CA ARG A 6 33.12 -30.73 27.51
C ARG A 6 31.61 -30.65 27.64
N PRO A 7 30.83 -31.57 27.05
CA PRO A 7 29.41 -31.66 27.35
C PRO A 7 29.26 -31.87 28.86
N GLU A 8 28.34 -31.12 29.48
CA GLU A 8 28.02 -31.25 30.90
C GLU A 8 27.71 -32.71 31.25
N PRO A 9 28.07 -33.16 32.48
CA PRO A 9 27.78 -34.52 32.91
C PRO A 9 26.28 -34.78 32.84
N ASN A 10 25.90 -35.87 32.16
CA ASN A 10 24.53 -36.31 31.93
C ASN A 10 23.76 -36.43 33.27
N ILE A 11 23.02 -35.39 33.63
CA ILE A 11 22.19 -35.37 34.85
C ILE A 11 21.13 -36.44 34.69
N ARG A 12 21.01 -37.35 35.66
CA ARG A 12 20.04 -38.45 35.64
C ARG A 12 18.62 -37.89 35.89
N LEU A 13 18.00 -37.37 34.85
CA LEU A 13 16.60 -36.93 34.85
C LEU A 13 15.65 -38.10 35.17
N ALA A 14 14.52 -37.79 35.80
CA ALA A 14 13.44 -38.75 36.01
C ALA A 14 12.97 -39.32 34.64
N PRO A 15 12.54 -40.59 34.57
CA PRO A 15 12.17 -41.23 33.31
C PRO A 15 11.14 -40.45 32.47
N ASP A 16 10.16 -39.82 33.11
CA ASP A 16 9.10 -39.05 32.42
C ASP A 16 9.64 -37.74 31.82
N ILE A 17 10.47 -37.02 32.58
CA ILE A 17 11.16 -35.80 32.10
C ILE A 17 12.07 -36.12 30.92
N ARG A 18 12.71 -37.30 30.94
CA ARG A 18 13.58 -37.74 29.85
C ARG A 18 12.79 -38.10 28.59
N ARG A 19 11.60 -38.69 28.73
CA ARG A 19 10.71 -38.99 27.60
C ARG A 19 10.25 -37.70 26.92
N GLU A 20 9.87 -36.69 27.69
CA GLU A 20 9.46 -35.39 27.16
C GLU A 20 10.61 -34.69 26.41
N GLN A 21 11.81 -34.69 27.00
CA GLN A 21 13.00 -34.14 26.35
C GLN A 21 13.30 -34.80 24.99
N LEU A 22 13.09 -36.12 24.88
CA LEU A 22 13.27 -36.86 23.62
C LEU A 22 12.18 -36.56 22.59
N ILE A 23 10.94 -36.32 23.04
CA ILE A 23 9.83 -35.90 22.18
C ILE A 23 10.13 -34.51 21.59
N GLN A 24 10.51 -33.54 22.41
CA GLN A 24 10.85 -32.19 21.95
C GLN A 24 12.06 -32.17 21.00
N ALA A 25 13.09 -32.97 21.30
CA ALA A 25 14.23 -33.14 20.40
C ALA A 25 13.83 -33.77 19.06
N THR A 26 12.83 -34.65 19.06
CA THR A 26 12.31 -35.28 17.83
C THR A 26 11.48 -34.29 17.01
N ILE A 27 10.63 -33.46 17.65
CA ILE A 27 9.88 -32.38 16.98
C ILE A 27 10.85 -31.44 16.26
N LYS A 28 11.88 -30.98 16.96
CA LYS A 28 12.94 -30.14 16.39
C LYS A 28 13.65 -30.82 15.21
N ALA A 29 14.06 -32.07 15.38
CA ALA A 29 14.75 -32.81 14.33
C ALA A 29 13.87 -33.03 13.07
N ILE A 30 12.56 -33.23 13.23
CA ILE A 30 11.63 -33.34 12.09
C ILE A 30 11.51 -31.99 11.37
N ALA A 31 11.35 -30.88 12.12
CA ALA A 31 11.22 -29.55 11.53
C ALA A 31 12.48 -29.14 10.73
N GLU A 32 13.67 -29.49 11.20
CA GLU A 32 14.93 -29.11 10.55
C GLU A 32 15.35 -30.03 9.40
N LEU A 33 15.05 -31.33 9.50
CA LEU A 33 15.59 -32.34 8.59
C LEU A 33 14.54 -32.99 7.69
N GLY A 34 13.27 -32.85 8.03
CA GLY A 34 12.16 -33.59 7.44
C GLY A 34 12.05 -35.04 7.97
N LEU A 35 10.82 -35.55 8.03
CA LEU A 35 10.48 -36.86 8.63
C LEU A 35 11.33 -38.03 8.11
N SER A 36 11.63 -38.05 6.80
CA SER A 36 12.40 -39.11 6.14
C SER A 36 13.87 -39.16 6.57
N ASN A 37 14.45 -38.02 6.97
CA ASN A 37 15.87 -37.91 7.30
C ASN A 37 16.19 -37.99 8.80
N VAL A 38 15.16 -38.05 9.66
CA VAL A 38 15.34 -38.19 11.11
C VAL A 38 15.89 -39.57 11.44
N THR A 39 16.89 -39.65 12.32
CA THR A 39 17.42 -40.92 12.86
C THR A 39 17.58 -40.81 14.38
N LEU A 40 17.56 -41.94 15.09
CA LEU A 40 17.78 -41.95 16.54
C LEU A 40 19.13 -41.32 16.93
N SER A 41 20.15 -41.45 16.09
CA SER A 41 21.44 -40.80 16.34
C SER A 41 21.37 -39.28 16.24
N LYS A 42 20.56 -38.74 15.31
CA LYS A 42 20.38 -37.30 15.15
C LYS A 42 19.54 -36.71 16.28
N VAL A 43 18.46 -37.39 16.68
CA VAL A 43 17.67 -37.01 17.87
C VAL A 43 18.54 -37.05 19.13
N GLY A 44 19.37 -38.08 19.27
CA GLY A 44 20.28 -38.20 20.41
C GLY A 44 21.31 -37.07 20.48
N ALA A 45 21.82 -36.62 19.33
CA ALA A 45 22.78 -35.53 19.27
C ALA A 45 22.22 -34.22 19.84
N GLU A 46 20.94 -33.92 19.62
CA GLU A 46 20.27 -32.71 20.16
C GLU A 46 20.26 -32.64 21.69
N VAL A 47 20.29 -33.79 22.36
CA VAL A 47 20.18 -33.88 23.83
C VAL A 47 21.38 -34.56 24.48
N GLY A 48 22.49 -34.74 23.73
CA GLY A 48 23.72 -35.33 24.22
C GLY A 48 23.62 -36.83 24.58
N LEU A 49 22.76 -37.58 23.89
CA LEU A 49 22.49 -39.00 24.13
C LEU A 49 22.90 -39.90 22.96
N THR A 50 23.25 -41.15 23.26
CA THR A 50 23.46 -42.17 22.22
C THR A 50 22.14 -42.78 21.78
N ALA A 51 22.07 -43.31 20.56
CA ALA A 51 20.87 -44.00 20.07
C ALA A 51 20.43 -45.16 20.99
N GLY A 52 21.39 -45.86 21.61
CA GLY A 52 21.10 -46.91 22.59
C GLY A 52 20.43 -46.39 23.86
N MET A 53 20.73 -45.16 24.30
CA MET A 53 20.07 -44.53 25.44
C MET A 53 18.60 -44.17 25.16
N ILE A 54 18.28 -43.81 23.91
CA ILE A 54 16.90 -43.52 23.49
C ILE A 54 16.03 -44.78 23.54
N ASN A 55 16.59 -45.95 23.19
CA ASN A 55 15.87 -47.22 23.20
C ASN A 55 15.42 -47.67 24.59
N PHE A 56 15.99 -47.13 25.67
CA PHE A 56 15.49 -47.35 27.04
C PHE A 56 14.17 -46.63 27.33
N HIS A 57 13.84 -45.60 26.52
CA HIS A 57 12.61 -44.81 26.66
C HIS A 57 11.61 -45.13 25.53
N PHE A 58 12.08 -45.42 24.32
CA PHE A 58 11.22 -45.76 23.19
C PHE A 58 11.76 -46.99 22.48
N GLU A 59 11.01 -48.10 22.48
CA GLU A 59 11.46 -49.39 21.96
C GLU A 59 11.88 -49.35 20.48
N THR A 60 11.30 -48.44 19.70
CA THR A 60 11.62 -48.26 18.28
C THR A 60 11.62 -46.78 17.89
N LYS A 61 12.32 -46.45 16.79
CA LYS A 61 12.21 -45.14 16.12
C LYS A 61 10.74 -44.78 15.85
N GLN A 62 9.94 -45.78 15.44
CA GLN A 62 8.53 -45.57 15.17
C GLN A 62 7.74 -45.17 16.42
N ALA A 63 8.02 -45.80 17.56
CA ALA A 63 7.39 -45.44 18.83
C ALA A 63 7.69 -44.00 19.25
N LEU A 64 8.93 -43.54 19.03
CA LEU A 64 9.33 -42.15 19.31
C LEU A 64 8.64 -41.14 18.36
N LEU A 65 8.59 -41.45 17.06
CA LEU A 65 7.89 -40.62 16.06
C LEU A 65 6.40 -40.51 16.39
N THR A 66 5.74 -41.65 16.65
CA THR A 66 4.32 -41.68 17.05
C THR A 66 4.08 -40.90 18.33
N ALA A 67 4.95 -41.01 19.34
CA ALA A 67 4.82 -40.25 20.58
C ALA A 67 4.99 -38.74 20.37
N SER A 68 5.86 -38.34 19.43
CA SER A 68 6.08 -36.93 19.10
C SER A 68 4.90 -36.33 18.35
N LEU A 69 4.33 -37.08 17.39
CA LEU A 69 3.09 -36.69 16.74
C LEU A 69 1.95 -36.57 17.75
N LYS A 70 1.81 -37.58 18.62
CA LYS A 70 0.76 -37.58 19.64
C LYS A 70 0.88 -36.38 20.59
N ALA A 71 2.10 -36.00 20.99
CA ALA A 71 2.29 -34.83 21.83
C ALA A 71 1.80 -33.53 21.15
N VAL A 72 2.11 -33.33 19.87
CA VAL A 72 1.64 -32.15 19.11
C VAL A 72 0.12 -32.19 18.92
N ALA A 73 -0.45 -33.36 18.59
CA ALA A 73 -1.89 -33.53 18.41
C ALA A 73 -2.69 -33.35 19.70
N ASP A 74 -2.24 -33.94 20.81
CA ASP A 74 -2.88 -33.82 22.12
C ASP A 74 -2.82 -32.37 22.61
N GLU A 75 -1.68 -31.67 22.45
CA GLU A 75 -1.54 -30.26 22.82
C GLU A 75 -2.46 -29.34 22.00
N TYR A 76 -2.52 -29.54 20.68
CA TYR A 76 -3.43 -28.81 19.81
C TYR A 76 -4.91 -29.05 20.16
N SER A 77 -5.29 -30.32 20.32
CA SER A 77 -6.67 -30.71 20.65
C SER A 77 -7.10 -30.10 21.98
N GLN A 78 -6.25 -30.22 23.01
CA GLN A 78 -6.53 -29.66 24.33
C GLN A 78 -6.66 -28.14 24.29
N ALA A 79 -5.79 -27.44 23.55
CA ALA A 79 -5.88 -25.99 23.42
C ALA A 79 -7.19 -25.54 22.76
N CYS A 80 -7.62 -26.23 21.70
CA CYS A 80 -8.88 -25.95 21.03
C CYS A 80 -10.08 -26.27 21.93
N GLU A 81 -10.06 -27.43 22.60
CA GLU A 81 -11.11 -27.82 23.56
C GLU A 81 -11.21 -26.81 24.70
N ASP A 82 -10.10 -26.42 25.32
CA ASP A 82 -10.06 -25.47 26.43
C ASP A 82 -10.52 -24.07 26.01
N ALA A 83 -10.16 -23.62 24.81
CA ALA A 83 -10.57 -22.31 24.30
C ALA A 83 -12.06 -22.25 23.94
N MET A 84 -12.66 -23.38 23.61
CA MET A 84 -14.10 -23.50 23.40
C MET A 84 -14.85 -23.76 24.72
N ALA A 85 -14.21 -24.43 25.67
CA ALA A 85 -14.74 -24.75 27.00
C ALA A 85 -14.82 -23.48 27.86
N GLY A 86 -16.03 -23.03 28.13
CA GLY A 86 -16.29 -21.77 28.85
C GLY A 86 -17.19 -20.80 28.09
N HIS A 87 -17.53 -21.14 26.84
CA HIS A 87 -18.39 -20.33 25.97
C HIS A 87 -19.62 -21.11 25.46
N ASP A 88 -20.12 -22.09 26.21
CA ASP A 88 -21.25 -22.93 25.76
C ASP A 88 -22.54 -22.12 25.50
N ASP A 89 -22.73 -21.04 26.25
CA ASP A 89 -23.86 -20.11 26.10
C ASP A 89 -23.63 -19.01 25.04
N ASP A 90 -22.39 -18.86 24.56
CA ASP A 90 -22.00 -17.87 23.54
C ASP A 90 -21.23 -18.54 22.39
N PRO A 91 -21.95 -19.02 21.35
CA PRO A 91 -21.32 -19.71 20.24
C PRO A 91 -20.37 -18.81 19.43
N VAL A 92 -20.53 -17.48 19.46
CA VAL A 92 -19.63 -16.54 18.77
C VAL A 92 -18.32 -16.46 19.53
N ALA A 93 -18.36 -16.25 20.85
CA ALA A 93 -17.16 -16.27 21.67
C ALA A 93 -16.43 -17.61 21.58
N GLY A 94 -17.16 -18.72 21.50
CA GLY A 94 -16.58 -20.05 21.27
C GLY A 94 -15.83 -20.17 19.94
N LEU A 95 -16.37 -19.62 18.84
CA LEU A 95 -15.66 -19.60 17.54
C LEU A 95 -14.43 -18.69 17.58
N TYR A 96 -14.50 -17.54 18.25
CA TYR A 96 -13.35 -16.65 18.41
C TYR A 96 -12.25 -17.30 19.26
N GLY A 97 -12.61 -17.97 20.36
CA GLY A 97 -11.67 -18.76 21.16
C GLY A 97 -11.01 -19.87 20.33
N PHE A 98 -11.79 -20.57 19.50
CA PHE A 98 -11.25 -21.58 18.58
C PHE A 98 -10.24 -21.00 17.58
N ILE A 99 -10.56 -19.85 16.95
CA ILE A 99 -9.65 -19.15 16.03
C ILE A 99 -8.37 -18.72 16.74
N ASP A 100 -8.50 -18.12 17.92
CA ASP A 100 -7.38 -17.60 18.70
C ASP A 100 -6.46 -18.76 19.14
N ALA A 101 -7.01 -19.90 19.57
CA ALA A 101 -6.21 -21.10 19.91
C ALA A 101 -5.50 -21.70 18.69
N ASN A 102 -6.17 -21.73 17.53
CA ASN A 102 -5.58 -22.21 16.29
C ASN A 102 -4.43 -21.33 15.80
N LEU A 103 -4.44 -20.05 16.12
CA LEU A 103 -3.44 -19.07 15.68
C LEU A 103 -2.60 -18.54 16.84
N ASP A 104 -2.57 -19.26 17.96
CA ASP A 104 -1.62 -18.99 19.04
C ASP A 104 -0.22 -19.45 18.61
N SER A 105 0.76 -18.55 18.66
CA SER A 105 2.15 -18.82 18.24
C SER A 105 2.85 -19.97 18.99
N GLN A 106 2.37 -20.38 20.17
CA GLN A 106 2.86 -21.55 20.89
C GLN A 106 2.22 -22.83 20.36
N ILE A 107 0.96 -22.80 19.95
CA ILE A 107 0.23 -23.94 19.37
C ILE A 107 0.62 -24.12 17.90
N CYS A 108 0.43 -23.09 17.08
CA CYS A 108 0.79 -23.03 15.67
C CYS A 108 2.17 -22.39 15.48
N SER A 109 3.22 -23.08 15.95
CA SER A 109 4.60 -22.65 15.67
C SER A 109 5.12 -23.24 14.35
N PRO A 110 6.09 -22.61 13.66
CA PRO A 110 6.68 -23.16 12.43
C PRO A 110 7.20 -24.59 12.59
N GLN A 111 7.77 -24.93 13.75
CA GLN A 111 8.25 -26.28 14.04
C GLN A 111 7.10 -27.28 14.16
N LYS A 112 6.04 -26.93 14.88
CA LYS A 112 4.86 -27.80 15.06
C LYS A 112 4.07 -27.95 13.77
N ALA A 113 3.89 -26.88 12.99
CA ALA A 113 3.27 -26.92 11.67
C ALA A 113 4.07 -27.83 10.70
N ALA A 114 5.41 -27.73 10.69
CA ALA A 114 6.25 -28.62 9.90
C ALA A 114 6.10 -30.10 10.29
N VAL A 115 5.98 -30.38 11.59
CA VAL A 115 5.71 -31.74 12.10
C VAL A 115 4.32 -32.20 11.67
N TRP A 116 3.30 -31.37 11.86
CA TRP A 116 1.90 -31.63 11.50
C TRP A 116 1.79 -32.05 10.04
N TYR A 117 2.27 -31.22 9.10
CA TYR A 117 2.17 -31.49 7.68
C TYR A 117 3.12 -32.60 7.19
N SER A 118 4.26 -32.82 7.85
CA SER A 118 5.13 -33.95 7.55
C SER A 118 4.45 -35.30 7.82
N TYR A 119 3.65 -35.38 8.88
CA TYR A 119 2.89 -36.58 9.21
C TYR A 119 1.58 -36.68 8.43
N TRP A 120 0.90 -35.55 8.19
CA TRP A 120 -0.31 -35.49 7.36
C TRP A 120 -0.03 -36.01 5.94
N GLY A 121 1.09 -35.60 5.33
CA GLY A 121 1.52 -36.09 4.02
C GLY A 121 1.86 -37.58 3.97
N ASP A 122 2.21 -38.21 5.10
CA ASP A 122 2.52 -39.65 5.21
C ASP A 122 1.35 -40.46 5.80
N SER A 123 0.22 -39.80 6.08
CA SER A 123 -0.92 -40.39 6.78
C SER A 123 -1.61 -41.48 5.97
N SER A 124 -1.72 -41.31 4.64
CA SER A 124 -2.28 -42.31 3.72
C SER A 124 -1.46 -43.61 3.67
N ALA A 125 -0.20 -43.57 4.11
CA ALA A 125 0.67 -44.74 4.15
C ALA A 125 0.65 -45.45 5.51
N ARG A 126 0.05 -44.85 6.56
CA ARG A 126 0.17 -45.30 7.94
C ARG A 126 -1.10 -45.05 8.76
N ASP A 127 -1.87 -46.11 8.99
CA ASP A 127 -3.12 -46.11 9.77
C ASP A 127 -3.01 -45.54 11.20
N VAL A 128 -1.81 -45.54 11.78
CA VAL A 128 -1.56 -45.00 13.13
C VAL A 128 -1.61 -43.47 13.12
N TYR A 129 -1.15 -42.82 12.05
CA TYR A 129 -1.16 -41.37 11.93
C TYR A 129 -2.58 -40.86 11.64
N MET A 130 -3.30 -41.53 10.73
CA MET A 130 -4.72 -41.24 10.49
C MET A 130 -5.59 -41.36 11.74
N ARG A 131 -5.33 -42.34 12.62
CA ARG A 131 -6.06 -42.47 13.88
C ARG A 131 -5.78 -41.35 14.88
N ILE A 132 -4.60 -40.74 14.84
CA ILE A 132 -4.23 -39.64 15.73
C ILE A 132 -4.85 -38.33 15.21
N PHE A 133 -4.74 -38.03 13.91
CA PHE A 133 -5.33 -36.83 13.31
C PHE A 133 -6.86 -36.89 13.22
N GLY A 134 -7.39 -37.97 12.66
CA GLY A 134 -8.81 -38.06 12.32
C GLY A 134 -9.74 -37.96 13.52
N HIS A 135 -9.29 -38.32 14.73
CA HIS A 135 -10.11 -38.16 15.94
C HIS A 135 -10.21 -36.68 16.36
N SER A 136 -9.07 -35.97 16.37
CA SER A 136 -8.99 -34.53 16.70
C SER A 136 -9.74 -33.66 15.67
N ASP A 137 -9.54 -33.96 14.39
CA ASP A 137 -10.12 -33.17 13.30
C ASP A 137 -11.65 -33.33 13.26
N THR A 138 -12.16 -34.53 13.51
CA THR A 138 -13.61 -34.79 13.57
C THR A 138 -14.25 -34.04 14.72
N ALA A 139 -13.66 -34.09 15.92
CA ALA A 139 -14.19 -33.40 17.09
C ALA A 139 -14.20 -31.87 16.91
N SER A 140 -13.11 -31.32 16.37
CA SER A 140 -13.00 -29.89 16.08
C SER A 140 -14.03 -29.45 15.01
N TYR A 141 -14.19 -30.26 13.96
CA TYR A 141 -15.19 -30.02 12.92
C TYR A 141 -16.61 -29.98 13.49
N GLU A 142 -16.99 -30.99 14.29
CA GLU A 142 -18.32 -31.07 14.91
C GLU A 142 -18.59 -29.86 15.82
N ALA A 143 -17.59 -29.44 16.61
CA ALA A 143 -17.71 -28.30 17.52
C ALA A 143 -17.88 -26.96 16.80
N VAL A 144 -17.19 -26.75 15.67
CA VAL A 144 -17.34 -25.56 14.81
C VAL A 144 -18.68 -25.59 14.09
N TYR A 145 -19.07 -26.76 13.54
CA TYR A 145 -20.35 -26.95 12.88
C TYR A 145 -21.53 -26.60 13.80
N GLU A 146 -21.55 -27.16 15.01
CA GLU A 146 -22.61 -26.88 15.99
C GLU A 146 -22.74 -25.38 16.28
N ARG A 147 -21.60 -24.68 16.44
CA ARG A 147 -21.60 -23.25 16.75
C ARG A 147 -22.08 -22.41 15.57
N ILE A 148 -21.63 -22.68 14.35
CA ILE A 148 -22.10 -22.00 13.14
C ILE A 148 -23.61 -22.24 12.95
N GLU A 149 -24.10 -23.46 13.18
CA GLU A 149 -25.53 -23.79 13.13
C GLU A 149 -26.33 -22.96 14.15
N ARG A 150 -25.87 -22.90 15.39
CA ARG A 150 -26.52 -22.12 16.47
C ARG A 150 -26.53 -20.62 16.17
N ILE A 151 -25.44 -20.08 15.63
CA ILE A 151 -25.33 -18.66 15.22
C ILE A 151 -26.31 -18.36 14.08
N ALA A 152 -26.37 -19.22 13.06
CA ALA A 152 -27.28 -19.07 11.94
C ALA A 152 -28.75 -19.15 12.37
N ALA A 153 -29.08 -20.12 13.23
CA ALA A 153 -30.43 -20.28 13.80
C ALA A 153 -30.85 -19.06 14.63
N ALA A 154 -29.98 -18.56 15.51
CA ALA A 154 -30.25 -17.38 16.34
C ALA A 154 -30.47 -16.10 15.51
N ARG A 155 -29.85 -16.02 14.33
CA ARG A 155 -29.96 -14.87 13.41
C ARG A 155 -31.01 -15.07 12.32
N GLY A 156 -31.72 -16.20 12.29
CA GLY A 156 -32.68 -16.52 11.22
C GLY A 156 -32.06 -16.55 9.82
N ARG A 157 -30.77 -16.90 9.71
CA ARG A 157 -30.04 -16.98 8.46
C ARG A 157 -30.19 -18.37 7.85
N THR A 158 -30.51 -18.42 6.56
CA THR A 158 -30.36 -19.65 5.76
C THR A 158 -28.91 -19.71 5.27
N LEU A 159 -28.17 -20.71 5.73
CA LEU A 159 -26.75 -20.90 5.44
C LEU A 159 -26.48 -22.38 5.20
N ASP A 160 -25.61 -22.69 4.26
CA ASP A 160 -25.01 -24.02 4.16
C ASP A 160 -23.95 -24.15 5.25
N VAL A 161 -24.34 -24.78 6.38
CA VAL A 161 -23.48 -24.90 7.56
C VAL A 161 -22.25 -25.76 7.25
N GLU A 162 -22.39 -26.79 6.43
CA GLU A 162 -21.27 -27.66 6.03
C GLU A 162 -20.24 -26.86 5.23
N ALA A 163 -20.67 -26.13 4.21
CA ALA A 163 -19.79 -25.27 3.42
C ALA A 163 -19.16 -24.16 4.27
N ALA A 164 -19.92 -23.57 5.20
CA ALA A 164 -19.43 -22.52 6.09
C ALA A 164 -18.34 -23.03 7.04
N THR A 165 -18.54 -24.20 7.65
CA THR A 165 -17.57 -24.87 8.53
C THR A 165 -16.31 -25.24 7.76
N LEU A 166 -16.46 -25.88 6.59
CA LEU A 166 -15.33 -26.24 5.73
C LEU A 166 -14.54 -25.01 5.30
N GLY A 167 -15.21 -23.89 5.01
CA GLY A 167 -14.53 -22.66 4.63
C GLY A 167 -13.75 -22.03 5.78
N LEU A 168 -14.28 -22.03 7.01
CA LEU A 168 -13.53 -21.51 8.17
C LEU A 168 -12.28 -22.37 8.45
N ILE A 169 -12.46 -23.69 8.51
CA ILE A 169 -11.35 -24.63 8.72
C ILE A 169 -10.33 -24.51 7.58
N GLY A 170 -10.78 -24.39 6.34
CA GLY A 170 -9.90 -24.22 5.18
C GLY A 170 -9.07 -22.93 5.23
N VAL A 171 -9.63 -21.82 5.73
CA VAL A 171 -8.86 -20.58 5.94
C VAL A 171 -7.79 -20.80 7.01
N ILE A 172 -8.12 -21.44 8.12
CA ILE A 172 -7.16 -21.75 9.20
C ILE A 172 -6.05 -22.67 8.69
N ASP A 173 -6.39 -23.74 7.97
CA ASP A 173 -5.43 -24.68 7.38
C ASP A 173 -4.50 -24.00 6.38
N ASN A 174 -5.00 -23.04 5.61
CA ASN A 174 -4.16 -22.26 4.69
C ASN A 174 -3.17 -21.38 5.47
N LEU A 175 -3.60 -20.75 6.56
CA LEU A 175 -2.75 -19.92 7.42
C LEU A 175 -1.67 -20.76 8.13
N TRP A 176 -2.00 -21.99 8.57
CA TRP A 176 -1.03 -22.94 9.13
C TRP A 176 0.05 -23.34 8.13
N GLN A 177 -0.30 -23.51 6.85
CA GLN A 177 0.68 -23.73 5.79
C GLN A 177 1.58 -22.50 5.58
N GLU A 178 1.01 -21.30 5.70
CA GLU A 178 1.76 -20.05 5.59
C GLU A 178 2.78 -19.89 6.73
N VAL A 179 2.40 -20.19 7.98
CA VAL A 179 3.31 -20.22 9.15
C VAL A 179 4.54 -21.10 8.87
N MET A 180 4.34 -22.26 8.24
CA MET A 180 5.42 -23.18 7.89
C MET A 180 6.39 -22.59 6.84
N VAL A 181 5.91 -21.80 5.88
CA VAL A 181 6.73 -21.28 4.78
C VAL A 181 7.30 -19.88 5.04
N ALA A 182 6.65 -19.05 5.86
CA ALA A 182 6.96 -17.62 6.04
C ALA A 182 8.18 -17.32 6.95
N ARG A 183 8.92 -18.34 7.43
CA ARG A 183 10.22 -18.26 8.16
C ARG A 183 10.47 -16.99 9.00
N GLY A 184 9.55 -16.66 9.91
CA GLY A 184 9.71 -15.57 10.89
C GLY A 184 9.10 -14.21 10.53
N THR A 185 8.32 -14.14 9.46
CA THR A 185 7.60 -12.91 9.02
C THR A 185 6.08 -13.02 9.10
N PHE A 186 5.55 -14.09 9.69
CA PHE A 186 4.12 -14.33 9.81
C PHE A 186 3.49 -13.44 10.89
N ASP A 187 2.42 -12.73 10.54
CA ASP A 187 1.64 -11.88 11.44
C ASP A 187 0.41 -12.65 11.96
N TYR A 188 0.49 -13.13 13.20
CA TYR A 188 -0.60 -13.88 13.83
C TYR A 188 -1.85 -13.01 14.08
N ASP A 189 -1.68 -11.69 14.30
CA ASP A 189 -2.79 -10.79 14.55
C ASP A 189 -3.59 -10.56 13.25
N ASP A 190 -2.90 -10.39 12.11
CA ASP A 190 -3.56 -10.30 10.79
C ASP A 190 -4.23 -11.62 10.38
N ALA A 191 -3.63 -12.76 10.72
CA ALA A 191 -4.21 -14.08 10.50
C ALA A 191 -5.53 -14.26 11.27
N VAL A 192 -5.56 -13.90 12.57
CA VAL A 192 -6.78 -13.91 13.39
C VAL A 192 -7.83 -12.95 12.81
N ALA A 193 -7.41 -11.74 12.43
CA ALA A 193 -8.30 -10.77 11.80
C ALA A 193 -8.93 -11.30 10.49
N THR A 194 -8.16 -12.05 9.70
CA THR A 194 -8.62 -12.68 8.45
C THR A 194 -9.71 -13.73 8.72
N CYS A 195 -9.52 -14.61 9.70
CA CYS A 195 -10.54 -15.59 10.10
C CYS A 195 -11.83 -14.91 10.62
N ARG A 196 -11.69 -13.83 11.41
CA ARG A 196 -12.85 -13.06 11.90
C ARG A 196 -13.56 -12.32 10.76
N ALA A 197 -12.83 -11.79 9.79
CA ALA A 197 -13.42 -11.18 8.59
C ALA A 197 -14.19 -12.22 7.74
N TYR A 198 -13.70 -13.47 7.64
CA TYR A 198 -14.45 -14.56 7.02
C TYR A 198 -15.78 -14.81 7.74
N LEU A 199 -15.78 -14.86 9.08
CA LEU A 199 -17.03 -14.95 9.85
C LEU A 199 -17.93 -13.73 9.64
N GLY A 200 -17.36 -12.53 9.52
CA GLY A 200 -18.09 -11.30 9.17
C GLY A 200 -18.77 -11.37 7.79
N ASN A 201 -18.19 -12.07 6.82
CA ASN A 201 -18.83 -12.32 5.52
C ASN A 201 -20.07 -13.23 5.64
N LEU A 202 -20.01 -14.23 6.53
CA LEU A 202 -21.14 -15.13 6.79
C LEU A 202 -22.22 -14.47 7.66
N PHE A 203 -21.79 -13.69 8.65
CA PHE A 203 -22.62 -13.01 9.64
C PHE A 203 -22.19 -11.54 9.73
N PRO A 204 -22.77 -10.65 8.90
CA PRO A 204 -22.36 -9.23 8.79
C PRO A 204 -22.29 -8.44 10.09
N ASP A 205 -23.10 -8.78 11.09
CA ASP A 205 -23.05 -8.14 12.41
C ASP A 205 -21.78 -8.47 13.20
N LEU A 206 -21.09 -9.54 12.86
CA LEU A 206 -19.77 -9.89 13.43
C LEU A 206 -18.62 -9.13 12.77
N ALA A 207 -18.87 -8.40 11.68
CA ALA A 207 -17.86 -7.60 10.98
C ALA A 207 -17.53 -6.28 11.69
N GLU A 208 -18.31 -5.89 12.71
CA GLU A 208 -18.11 -4.64 13.43
C GLU A 208 -16.75 -4.64 14.16
N GLY A 209 -15.82 -3.77 13.74
CA GLY A 209 -14.45 -3.72 14.26
C GLY A 209 -13.43 -4.61 13.53
N CYS A 210 -13.86 -5.42 12.55
CA CYS A 210 -12.95 -6.16 11.67
C CYS A 210 -12.46 -5.28 10.51
N LYS A 211 -11.17 -5.33 10.18
CA LYS A 211 -10.62 -4.71 8.96
C LYS A 211 -11.09 -5.51 7.73
N MET A 212 -12.30 -5.26 7.27
CA MET A 212 -12.82 -5.85 6.04
C MET A 212 -12.13 -5.20 4.83
N ARG A 213 -11.42 -6.01 4.03
CA ARG A 213 -10.94 -5.62 2.69
C ARG A 213 -12.13 -5.66 1.74
N LEU A 214 -12.98 -4.64 1.79
CA LEU A 214 -14.11 -4.51 0.87
C LEU A 214 -13.58 -4.21 -0.52
N VAL A 215 -13.90 -5.07 -1.48
CA VAL A 215 -13.73 -4.78 -2.90
C VAL A 215 -15.10 -4.38 -3.40
N ASP A 216 -15.22 -3.17 -3.98
CA ASP A 216 -16.45 -2.76 -4.63
C ASP A 216 -16.65 -3.58 -5.91
N VAL A 217 -17.48 -4.61 -5.81
CA VAL A 217 -17.97 -5.36 -6.98
C VAL A 217 -19.14 -4.59 -7.58
N SER A 218 -18.91 -3.34 -7.98
CA SER A 218 -19.91 -2.61 -8.76
C SER A 218 -20.19 -3.41 -10.04
N THR A 219 -21.48 -3.54 -10.35
CA THR A 219 -22.06 -4.42 -11.37
C THR A 219 -21.20 -4.47 -12.64
N PRO A 220 -20.77 -5.65 -13.14
CA PRO A 220 -20.03 -5.72 -14.40
C PRO A 220 -20.89 -5.06 -15.49
N GLU A 221 -20.36 -4.00 -16.11
CA GLU A 221 -20.97 -3.43 -17.29
C GLU A 221 -21.14 -4.56 -18.33
N PRO A 222 -22.30 -4.66 -19.00
CA PRO A 222 -22.56 -5.75 -19.93
C PRO A 222 -21.44 -5.81 -20.98
N ALA A 223 -20.81 -6.98 -21.11
CA ALA A 223 -19.57 -7.22 -21.86
C ALA A 223 -19.61 -6.87 -23.37
N ASP A 224 -20.76 -6.45 -23.88
CA ASP A 224 -21.01 -6.10 -25.28
C ASP A 224 -21.11 -4.58 -25.54
N GLU A 225 -21.07 -3.71 -24.51
CA GLU A 225 -21.08 -2.26 -24.68
C GLU A 225 -19.74 -1.63 -24.31
N LEU A 226 -19.22 -0.75 -25.18
CA LEU A 226 -18.00 0.01 -24.90
C LEU A 226 -18.25 1.02 -23.77
N PRO A 227 -17.32 1.19 -22.82
CA PRO A 227 -17.46 2.18 -21.76
C PRO A 227 -17.66 3.57 -22.34
N ARG A 228 -18.54 4.37 -21.73
CA ARG A 228 -18.77 5.75 -22.14
C ARG A 228 -17.87 6.72 -21.39
N THR A 229 -17.53 7.83 -22.04
CA THR A 229 -16.90 8.96 -21.34
C THR A 229 -17.85 9.53 -20.27
N LEU A 230 -17.32 10.35 -19.37
CA LEU A 230 -18.16 11.24 -18.57
C LEU A 230 -19.01 12.15 -19.50
N PRO A 231 -20.22 12.54 -19.07
CA PRO A 231 -21.03 13.48 -19.83
C PRO A 231 -20.38 14.85 -19.88
N ALA A 232 -20.47 15.53 -21.02
CA ALA A 232 -19.76 16.77 -21.32
C ALA A 232 -20.00 17.89 -20.28
N TRP A 233 -21.20 17.93 -19.69
CA TRP A 233 -21.56 18.92 -18.68
C TRP A 233 -20.67 18.84 -17.42
N THR A 234 -20.06 17.70 -17.10
CA THR A 234 -19.20 17.55 -15.91
C THR A 234 -17.86 18.27 -16.05
N TYR A 235 -17.45 18.59 -17.27
CA TYR A 235 -16.21 19.32 -17.55
C TYR A 235 -16.40 20.84 -17.53
N CYS A 236 -17.65 21.32 -17.46
CA CYS A 236 -17.99 22.75 -17.65
C CYS A 236 -18.91 23.33 -16.57
N SER A 237 -19.43 22.50 -15.65
CA SER A 237 -20.42 22.92 -14.66
C SER A 237 -19.80 23.48 -13.38
N ASP A 238 -20.07 24.75 -13.06
CA ASP A 238 -19.65 25.37 -11.79
C ASP A 238 -20.14 24.61 -10.55
N THR A 239 -21.40 24.17 -10.55
CA THR A 239 -21.99 23.44 -9.41
C THR A 239 -21.35 22.07 -9.23
N PHE A 240 -21.04 21.39 -10.33
CA PHE A 240 -20.34 20.11 -10.27
C PHE A 240 -18.91 20.31 -9.80
N PHE A 241 -18.22 21.32 -10.32
CA PHE A 241 -16.86 21.66 -9.91
C PHE A 241 -16.74 21.90 -8.41
N GLN A 242 -17.70 22.59 -7.78
CA GLN A 242 -17.70 22.73 -6.31
C GLN A 242 -17.80 21.37 -5.59
N LYS A 243 -18.60 20.42 -6.10
CA LYS A 243 -18.66 19.06 -5.55
C LYS A 243 -17.35 18.31 -5.74
N GLU A 244 -16.68 18.47 -6.88
CA GLU A 244 -15.35 17.90 -7.14
C GLU A 244 -14.31 18.43 -6.16
N LEU A 245 -14.29 19.75 -5.90
CA LEU A 245 -13.39 20.31 -4.90
C LEU A 245 -13.64 19.68 -3.51
N GLU A 246 -14.90 19.64 -3.09
CA GLU A 246 -15.29 19.22 -1.75
C GLU A 246 -15.07 17.73 -1.47
N GLN A 247 -15.34 16.87 -2.46
CA GLN A 247 -15.37 15.41 -2.30
C GLN A 247 -14.16 14.70 -2.91
N ILE A 248 -13.50 15.30 -3.91
CA ILE A 248 -12.36 14.69 -4.62
C ILE A 248 -11.04 15.39 -4.25
N HIS A 249 -10.93 16.70 -4.45
CA HIS A 249 -9.62 17.38 -4.35
C HIS A 249 -9.22 17.75 -2.92
N LEU A 250 -10.09 18.37 -2.12
CA LEU A 250 -9.75 18.73 -0.73
C LEU A 250 -9.32 17.54 0.16
N PRO A 251 -9.92 16.32 0.04
CA PRO A 251 -9.44 15.14 0.76
C PRO A 251 -8.25 14.41 0.09
N ALA A 252 -7.83 14.81 -1.12
CA ALA A 252 -6.74 14.18 -1.84
C ALA A 252 -5.36 14.71 -1.45
N TRP A 253 -4.35 13.88 -1.70
CA TRP A 253 -2.95 14.25 -1.53
C TRP A 253 -2.48 15.22 -2.64
N HIS A 254 -1.74 16.26 -2.25
CA HIS A 254 -1.21 17.28 -3.15
C HIS A 254 0.27 17.58 -2.86
N VAL A 255 1.10 17.56 -3.90
CA VAL A 255 2.53 17.89 -3.79
C VAL A 255 2.68 19.35 -3.36
N VAL A 256 3.38 19.62 -2.26
CA VAL A 256 3.76 20.99 -1.90
C VAL A 256 5.13 21.31 -2.49
N CYS A 257 6.14 20.52 -2.13
CA CYS A 257 7.53 20.69 -2.55
C CYS A 257 8.33 19.41 -2.35
N HIS A 258 9.59 19.39 -2.78
CA HIS A 258 10.55 18.33 -2.41
C HIS A 258 11.26 18.70 -1.10
N GLN A 259 11.82 17.74 -0.37
CA GLN A 259 12.57 18.02 0.87
C GLN A 259 13.77 18.96 0.67
N ASN A 260 14.30 19.01 -0.56
CA ASN A 260 15.36 19.93 -0.97
C ASN A 260 14.94 21.41 -0.93
N ASP A 261 13.63 21.68 -0.95
CA ASP A 261 13.10 23.03 -0.91
C ASP A 261 13.05 23.62 0.50
N ILE A 262 13.17 22.77 1.54
CA ILE A 262 13.19 23.17 2.94
C ILE A 262 14.28 22.42 3.73
N PRO A 263 15.56 22.54 3.36
CA PRO A 263 16.62 21.72 3.94
C PRO A 263 16.96 22.11 5.39
N ASN A 264 16.75 23.36 5.79
CA ASN A 264 17.15 23.87 7.10
C ASN A 264 15.96 24.12 8.03
N VAL A 265 16.23 24.15 9.33
CA VAL A 265 15.27 24.57 10.36
C VAL A 265 14.72 25.96 10.02
N GLY A 266 13.40 26.09 10.08
CA GLY A 266 12.66 27.31 9.79
C GLY A 266 12.34 27.49 8.30
N ASP A 267 12.96 26.73 7.40
CA ASP A 267 12.63 26.82 5.97
C ASP A 267 11.18 26.41 5.75
N TYR A 268 10.45 27.18 4.94
CA TYR A 268 9.06 26.93 4.62
C TYR A 268 8.76 27.07 3.14
N ARG A 269 7.71 26.38 2.71
CA ARG A 269 7.06 26.51 1.40
C ARG A 269 5.56 26.67 1.58
N THR A 270 4.96 27.59 0.87
CA THR A 270 3.50 27.79 0.87
C THR A 270 2.85 27.07 -0.31
N PHE A 271 1.58 26.68 -0.14
CA PHE A 271 0.75 26.07 -1.16
C PHE A 271 -0.64 26.70 -1.11
N GLU A 272 -1.14 27.18 -2.25
CA GLU A 272 -2.45 27.83 -2.37
C GLU A 272 -3.18 27.22 -3.57
N ALA A 273 -4.34 26.62 -3.32
CA ALA A 273 -5.18 25.94 -4.30
C ALA A 273 -6.60 25.77 -3.74
N PHE A 274 -7.60 25.59 -4.60
CA PHE A 274 -8.99 25.28 -4.19
C PHE A 274 -9.66 26.33 -3.29
N GLY A 275 -9.15 27.57 -3.28
CA GLY A 275 -9.57 28.61 -2.34
C GLY A 275 -8.96 28.48 -0.92
N GLU A 276 -8.11 27.48 -0.71
CA GLU A 276 -7.42 27.20 0.54
C GLU A 276 -5.95 27.63 0.49
N ARG A 277 -5.37 27.86 1.68
CA ARG A 277 -3.97 28.26 1.83
C ARG A 277 -3.27 27.47 2.93
N ALA A 278 -2.08 26.99 2.63
CA ALA A 278 -1.28 26.18 3.52
C ALA A 278 0.20 26.55 3.45
N PHE A 279 0.96 26.04 4.41
CA PHE A 279 2.41 26.00 4.34
C PHE A 279 2.95 24.74 5.02
N VAL A 280 4.11 24.30 4.54
CA VAL A 280 4.94 23.29 5.21
C VAL A 280 6.21 23.95 5.71
N LEU A 281 6.70 23.54 6.88
CA LEU A 281 7.91 24.08 7.50
C LEU A 281 8.71 22.98 8.19
N ARG A 282 10.04 23.07 8.15
CA ARG A 282 10.94 22.24 8.97
C ARG A 282 11.13 22.84 10.35
N GLY A 283 10.69 22.14 11.40
CA GLY A 283 10.81 22.58 12.78
C GLY A 283 12.21 22.46 13.37
N GLU A 284 12.39 22.98 14.59
CA GLU A 284 13.67 22.91 15.33
C GLU A 284 14.09 21.49 15.69
N ASP A 285 13.13 20.56 15.74
CA ASP A 285 13.33 19.13 15.91
C ASP A 285 13.59 18.39 14.58
N ASN A 286 13.83 19.13 13.49
CA ASN A 286 14.00 18.64 12.12
C ASN A 286 12.78 17.94 11.50
N LEU A 287 11.64 17.88 12.20
CA LEU A 287 10.40 17.32 11.67
C LEU A 287 9.70 18.34 10.76
N VAL A 288 9.16 17.88 9.64
CA VAL A 288 8.33 18.71 8.76
C VAL A 288 6.89 18.69 9.25
N ARG A 289 6.25 19.85 9.28
CA ARG A 289 4.84 20.02 9.67
C ARG A 289 4.10 20.85 8.64
N ALA A 290 2.80 20.62 8.53
CA ALA A 290 1.91 21.39 7.67
C ALA A 290 0.84 22.11 8.49
N PHE A 291 0.52 23.35 8.10
CA PHE A 291 -0.54 24.12 8.72
C PHE A 291 -1.37 24.87 7.67
N ASN A 292 -2.62 25.14 8.01
CA ASN A 292 -3.40 26.16 7.34
C ASN A 292 -2.70 27.52 7.52
N ASN A 293 -2.48 28.23 6.42
CA ASN A 293 -1.78 29.52 6.41
C ASN A 293 -2.73 30.67 6.81
N VAL A 294 -3.46 30.50 7.91
CA VAL A 294 -4.53 31.41 8.36
C VAL A 294 -4.34 31.68 9.85
N CYS A 295 -4.13 32.95 10.19
CA CYS A 295 -3.94 33.35 11.57
C CYS A 295 -5.26 33.22 12.37
N PRO A 296 -5.28 32.49 13.50
CA PRO A 296 -6.50 32.29 14.30
C PRO A 296 -7.05 33.56 14.96
N HIS A 297 -6.29 34.65 14.99
CA HIS A 297 -6.77 35.93 15.51
C HIS A 297 -7.84 36.56 14.60
N ARG A 298 -7.46 36.89 13.35
CA ARG A 298 -8.33 37.61 12.39
C ARG A 298 -8.06 37.19 10.94
N ALA A 299 -7.79 35.90 10.73
CA ALA A 299 -7.69 35.22 9.44
C ALA A 299 -6.65 35.76 8.44
N HIS A 300 -5.69 36.58 8.89
CA HIS A 300 -4.62 37.05 8.00
C HIS A 300 -3.70 35.89 7.58
N GLN A 301 -3.18 35.94 6.36
CA GLN A 301 -2.14 35.04 5.88
C GLN A 301 -0.89 35.12 6.77
N VAL A 302 -0.44 34.00 7.33
CA VAL A 302 0.68 34.02 8.30
C VAL A 302 2.02 34.19 7.58
N LEU A 303 2.23 33.44 6.50
CA LEU A 303 3.43 33.46 5.67
C LEU A 303 3.10 33.86 4.24
N GLY A 304 3.90 34.75 3.64
CA GLY A 304 3.70 35.20 2.26
C GLY A 304 3.90 34.07 1.23
N PRO A 305 3.42 34.24 0.00
CA PRO A 305 3.52 33.22 -1.04
C PRO A 305 4.97 32.90 -1.40
N GLY A 306 5.22 31.66 -1.83
CA GLY A 306 6.53 31.14 -2.19
C GLY A 306 7.27 30.46 -1.02
N ALA A 307 8.55 30.77 -0.89
CA ALA A 307 9.48 30.23 0.12
C ALA A 307 10.03 31.30 1.04
N GLY A 308 10.47 30.87 2.22
CA GLY A 308 11.29 31.70 3.11
C GLY A 308 11.85 30.89 4.27
N ASN A 309 12.35 31.61 5.28
CA ASN A 309 12.86 31.01 6.52
C ASN A 309 12.31 31.76 7.74
N CYS A 310 11.87 31.01 8.75
CA CYS A 310 11.48 31.49 10.07
C CYS A 310 12.46 30.89 11.11
N PRO A 311 13.54 31.59 11.51
CA PRO A 311 14.55 31.02 12.40
C PRO A 311 14.11 30.96 13.88
N GLY A 312 12.83 31.18 14.17
CA GLY A 312 12.25 31.24 15.50
C GLY A 312 10.74 31.35 15.35
N LEU A 313 10.05 32.14 16.19
CA LEU A 313 8.58 32.24 16.08
C LEU A 313 8.11 32.68 14.69
N ILE A 314 7.15 31.91 14.14
CA ILE A 314 6.34 32.23 12.99
C ILE A 314 5.44 33.41 13.39
N ARG A 315 5.65 34.60 12.80
CA ARG A 315 4.93 35.81 13.19
C ARG A 315 3.94 36.24 12.13
N CYS A 316 2.66 36.30 12.50
CA CYS A 316 1.64 36.88 11.65
C CYS A 316 1.91 38.39 11.46
N PRO A 317 2.00 38.89 10.21
CA PRO A 317 2.36 40.28 9.95
C PRO A 317 1.27 41.29 10.35
N TYR A 318 0.03 40.83 10.62
CA TYR A 318 -1.07 41.75 10.95
C TYR A 318 -0.95 42.33 12.37
N HIS A 319 -0.75 41.47 13.37
CA HIS A 319 -0.71 41.89 14.78
C HIS A 319 0.40 41.19 15.58
N SER A 320 1.38 40.60 14.90
CA SER A 320 2.54 39.94 15.51
C SER A 320 2.19 38.84 16.51
N TRP A 321 1.09 38.11 16.28
CA TRP A 321 0.86 36.84 16.96
C TRP A 321 1.94 35.86 16.52
N GLY A 322 2.67 35.31 17.49
CA GLY A 322 3.83 34.46 17.28
C GLY A 322 3.53 33.02 17.65
N PHE A 323 3.74 32.12 16.70
CA PHE A 323 3.60 30.68 16.84
C PHE A 323 4.97 30.03 16.84
N ASP A 324 5.18 28.97 17.61
CA ASP A 324 6.39 28.15 17.43
C ASP A 324 6.25 27.23 16.22
N HIS A 325 7.28 26.42 15.96
CA HIS A 325 7.28 25.48 14.85
C HIS A 325 6.32 24.30 15.02
N THR A 326 5.75 24.08 16.21
CA THR A 326 4.66 23.10 16.41
C THR A 326 3.29 23.72 16.18
N GLY A 327 3.22 25.02 15.90
CA GLY A 327 2.01 25.78 15.61
C GLY A 327 1.35 26.38 16.86
N ASP A 328 1.94 26.22 18.05
CA ASP A 328 1.36 26.71 19.28
C ASP A 328 1.54 28.22 19.41
N LEU A 329 0.51 28.91 19.90
CA LEU A 329 0.58 30.34 20.17
C LEU A 329 1.48 30.63 21.39
N LYS A 330 2.66 31.22 21.15
CA LYS A 330 3.65 31.56 22.19
C LYS A 330 3.74 33.04 22.51
N ALA A 331 3.36 33.91 21.57
CA ALA A 331 3.49 35.36 21.76
C ALA A 331 2.28 36.13 21.24
N ILE A 332 1.81 37.08 22.05
CA ILE A 332 0.69 37.96 21.70
C ILE A 332 1.14 39.40 21.93
N ALA A 333 1.16 40.20 20.87
CA ALA A 333 1.38 41.63 21.01
C ALA A 333 0.26 42.24 21.89
N ALA A 334 0.65 43.10 22.83
CA ALA A 334 -0.26 43.73 23.78
C ALA A 334 -1.09 42.74 24.63
N GLN A 335 -0.55 41.56 24.99
CA GLN A 335 -1.25 40.53 25.79
C GLN A 335 -2.06 41.05 27.00
N LYS A 336 -1.60 42.13 27.65
CA LYS A 336 -2.28 42.78 28.77
C LYS A 336 -3.67 43.34 28.44
N THR A 337 -4.04 43.51 27.16
CA THR A 337 -5.36 43.96 26.73
C THR A 337 -6.39 42.83 26.66
N PHE A 338 -5.95 41.57 26.77
CA PHE A 338 -6.83 40.42 26.75
C PHE A 338 -7.12 39.95 28.19
N PRO A 339 -8.35 39.53 28.51
CA PRO A 339 -8.60 38.77 29.73
C PRO A 339 -7.82 37.44 29.69
N PRO A 340 -7.63 36.74 30.82
CA PRO A 340 -7.04 35.40 30.80
C PRO A 340 -7.82 34.46 29.86
N PHE A 341 -7.12 33.80 28.95
CA PHE A 341 -7.67 32.76 28.07
C PHE A 341 -6.61 31.68 27.80
N ASP A 342 -7.06 30.52 27.32
CA ASP A 342 -6.21 29.40 26.97
C ASP A 342 -5.61 29.57 25.57
N ASN A 343 -4.29 29.80 25.50
CA ASN A 343 -3.57 29.91 24.24
C ASN A 343 -3.67 28.64 23.38
N GLY A 344 -3.89 27.46 23.98
CA GLY A 344 -4.03 26.18 23.27
C GLY A 344 -5.18 26.16 22.28
N GLN A 345 -6.20 27.01 22.47
CA GLN A 345 -7.33 27.13 21.55
C GLN A 345 -6.99 27.91 20.26
N PHE A 346 -5.88 28.66 20.27
CA PHE A 346 -5.52 29.60 19.22
C PHE A 346 -4.17 29.28 18.56
N GLY A 347 -3.78 28.01 18.52
CA GLY A 347 -2.69 27.54 17.65
C GLY A 347 -3.06 27.56 16.16
N LEU A 348 -2.05 27.47 15.31
CA LEU A 348 -2.23 27.20 13.88
C LEU A 348 -2.92 25.85 13.69
N LYS A 349 -3.86 25.77 12.75
CA LYS A 349 -4.60 24.53 12.49
C LYS A 349 -3.73 23.59 11.64
N PRO A 350 -3.32 22.42 12.16
CA PRO A 350 -2.47 21.50 11.40
C PRO A 350 -3.22 20.93 10.21
N LEU A 351 -2.47 20.52 9.20
CA LEU A 351 -2.94 19.73 8.07
C LEU A 351 -2.28 18.36 8.11
N GLU A 352 -2.97 17.37 7.55
CA GLU A 352 -2.34 16.09 7.33
C GLU A 352 -1.22 16.21 6.31
N LEU A 353 -0.10 15.56 6.63
CA LEU A 353 1.12 15.61 5.86
C LEU A 353 1.70 14.20 5.73
N GLU A 354 2.23 13.92 4.54
CA GLU A 354 3.03 12.73 4.28
C GLU A 354 4.31 13.13 3.54
N THR A 355 5.44 12.55 3.93
CA THR A 355 6.67 12.62 3.13
C THR A 355 6.85 11.30 2.42
N TYR A 356 6.68 11.30 1.10
CA TYR A 356 6.76 10.10 0.28
C TYR A 356 7.83 10.30 -0.80
N MET A 357 8.82 9.41 -0.83
CA MET A 357 9.93 9.45 -1.80
C MET A 357 10.66 10.81 -1.88
N GLY A 358 10.73 11.54 -0.77
CA GLY A 358 11.36 12.87 -0.67
C GLY A 358 10.43 14.05 -1.00
N PHE A 359 9.26 13.79 -1.59
CA PHE A 359 8.23 14.80 -1.80
C PHE A 359 7.36 14.96 -0.56
N ILE A 360 6.96 16.20 -0.27
CA ILE A 360 6.11 16.55 0.87
C ILE A 360 4.71 16.82 0.34
N PHE A 361 3.74 16.06 0.85
CA PHE A 361 2.36 16.09 0.45
C PHE A 361 1.44 16.60 1.55
N ILE A 362 0.49 17.40 1.07
CA ILE A 362 -0.72 17.96 1.64
C ILE A 362 -2.03 17.20 1.56
N ARG A 363 -2.92 17.24 2.55
CA ARG A 363 -4.36 17.29 2.24
C ARG A 363 -5.11 18.27 3.14
N PHE A 364 -6.11 18.95 2.58
CA PHE A 364 -6.88 19.98 3.30
C PHE A 364 -7.97 19.39 4.19
N ARG A 365 -8.44 18.20 3.84
CA ARG A 365 -9.40 17.42 4.60
C ARG A 365 -8.87 16.00 4.81
N PRO A 366 -9.23 15.34 5.93
CA PRO A 366 -9.00 13.92 6.07
C PRO A 366 -9.67 13.16 4.92
N GLY A 367 -9.02 12.09 4.45
CA GLY A 367 -9.43 11.33 3.28
C GLY A 367 -8.87 9.92 3.30
N GLY A 368 -8.87 9.24 2.15
CA GLY A 368 -8.47 7.85 1.95
C GLY A 368 -7.01 7.48 2.35
N PRO A 369 -6.46 6.40 1.77
CA PRO A 369 -5.17 5.84 2.21
C PRO A 369 -3.98 6.81 2.06
N SER A 370 -2.91 6.51 2.78
CA SER A 370 -1.60 7.14 2.61
C SER A 370 -1.02 6.88 1.21
N LEU A 371 -0.08 7.71 0.78
CA LEU A 371 0.66 7.49 -0.47
C LEU A 371 1.49 6.22 -0.41
N ALA A 372 2.08 5.89 0.73
CA ALA A 372 2.77 4.63 0.94
C ALA A 372 1.86 3.41 0.66
N GLU A 373 0.63 3.40 1.18
CA GLU A 373 -0.35 2.34 0.91
C GLU A 373 -0.75 2.30 -0.57
N ARG A 374 -0.96 3.46 -1.20
CA ARG A 374 -1.39 3.54 -2.61
C ARG A 374 -0.32 3.07 -3.58
N PHE A 375 0.94 3.39 -3.31
CA PHE A 375 2.08 3.06 -4.16
C PHE A 375 2.82 1.78 -3.73
N ALA A 376 2.39 1.09 -2.67
CA ALA A 376 2.96 -0.19 -2.25
C ALA A 376 3.12 -1.21 -3.39
N PRO A 377 2.18 -1.35 -4.36
CA PRO A 377 2.36 -2.25 -5.50
C PRO A 377 3.57 -1.93 -6.39
N TYR A 378 4.07 -0.69 -6.37
CA TYR A 378 5.13 -0.18 -7.24
C TYR A 378 6.44 0.12 -6.51
N GLU A 379 6.52 -0.13 -5.19
CA GLU A 379 7.68 0.23 -4.38
C GLU A 379 8.98 -0.38 -4.93
N ASN A 380 8.95 -1.66 -5.30
CA ASN A 380 10.11 -2.34 -5.89
C ASN A 380 10.53 -1.77 -7.26
N GLU A 381 9.59 -1.18 -8.00
CA GLU A 381 9.88 -0.55 -9.29
C GLU A 381 10.46 0.86 -9.12
N LEU A 382 9.98 1.62 -8.14
CA LEU A 382 10.35 3.02 -7.92
C LEU A 382 11.57 3.20 -7.02
N ALA A 383 11.78 2.31 -6.05
CA ALA A 383 12.89 2.39 -5.09
C ALA A 383 14.28 2.51 -5.76
N PRO A 384 14.61 1.77 -6.86
CA PRO A 384 15.90 1.90 -7.54
C PRO A 384 16.23 3.31 -8.03
N TYR A 385 15.23 4.13 -8.36
CA TYR A 385 15.45 5.51 -8.82
C TYR A 385 15.94 6.44 -7.71
N ARG A 386 15.63 6.14 -6.43
CA ARG A 386 16.06 6.92 -5.26
C ARG A 386 15.63 8.39 -5.32
N PHE A 387 14.35 8.66 -5.55
CA PHE A 387 13.80 10.03 -5.66
C PHE A 387 14.23 10.95 -4.52
N ALA A 388 14.27 10.44 -3.29
CA ALA A 388 14.64 11.23 -2.11
C ALA A 388 16.07 11.80 -2.19
N ASP A 389 16.97 11.13 -2.91
CA ASP A 389 18.36 11.54 -3.12
C ASP A 389 18.53 12.47 -4.34
N MET A 390 17.49 12.65 -5.15
CA MET A 390 17.55 13.47 -6.34
C MET A 390 17.52 14.96 -6.01
N VAL A 391 18.10 15.77 -6.90
CA VAL A 391 18.09 17.23 -6.86
C VAL A 391 17.34 17.79 -8.06
N PRO A 392 16.66 18.95 -7.93
CA PRO A 392 15.98 19.56 -9.06
C PRO A 392 17.00 19.91 -10.15
N THR A 393 16.65 19.58 -11.39
CA THR A 393 17.42 19.94 -12.59
C THR A 393 17.14 21.38 -13.00
N GLU A 394 15.90 21.84 -12.80
CA GLU A 394 15.40 23.19 -13.02
C GLU A 394 14.38 23.55 -11.93
N PRO A 395 14.05 24.84 -11.73
CA PRO A 395 12.95 25.23 -10.86
C PRO A 395 11.61 24.63 -11.31
N VAL A 396 10.75 24.29 -10.35
CA VAL A 396 9.36 23.89 -10.63
C VAL A 396 8.67 24.98 -11.43
N SER A 397 8.02 24.59 -12.53
CA SER A 397 7.25 25.46 -13.40
C SER A 397 5.76 25.33 -13.12
N GLU A 398 5.02 26.43 -13.31
CA GLU A 398 3.56 26.45 -13.23
C GLU A 398 3.00 27.14 -14.47
N GLU A 399 1.88 26.61 -14.99
CA GLU A 399 1.12 27.24 -16.07
C GLU A 399 -0.39 27.00 -15.89
N GLU A 400 -1.20 27.97 -16.26
CA GLU A 400 -2.65 27.81 -16.35
C GLU A 400 -3.05 27.42 -17.77
N ILE A 401 -4.00 26.49 -17.88
CA ILE A 401 -4.46 25.89 -19.13
C ILE A 401 -5.98 25.94 -19.23
N ASP A 402 -6.48 26.14 -20.45
CA ASP A 402 -7.91 26.15 -20.78
C ASP A 402 -8.43 24.72 -21.03
N ALA A 403 -8.22 23.84 -20.04
CA ALA A 403 -8.78 22.50 -20.01
C ALA A 403 -9.15 22.08 -18.58
N ASP A 404 -10.27 21.38 -18.45
CA ASP A 404 -10.67 20.76 -17.20
C ASP A 404 -9.65 19.70 -16.74
N TRP A 405 -9.54 19.51 -15.42
CA TRP A 405 -8.55 18.58 -14.86
C TRP A 405 -8.77 17.14 -15.34
N LYS A 406 -10.04 16.74 -15.54
CA LYS A 406 -10.41 15.43 -16.07
C LYS A 406 -9.96 15.27 -17.51
N ASN A 407 -10.19 16.28 -18.36
CA ASN A 407 -9.76 16.29 -19.76
C ASN A 407 -8.23 16.20 -19.89
N THR A 408 -7.51 16.85 -18.97
CA THR A 408 -6.04 16.76 -18.91
C THR A 408 -5.58 15.33 -18.62
N TRP A 409 -6.21 14.66 -17.66
CA TRP A 409 -5.90 13.26 -17.36
C TRP A 409 -6.43 12.27 -18.40
N ASP A 410 -7.57 12.55 -19.03
CA ASP A 410 -8.11 11.75 -20.14
C ASP A 410 -7.08 11.65 -21.26
N ASN A 411 -6.41 12.77 -21.59
CA ASN A 411 -5.33 12.82 -22.58
C ASN A 411 -4.07 12.08 -22.10
N TYR A 412 -3.65 12.29 -20.84
CA TYR A 412 -2.42 11.71 -20.31
C TYR A 412 -2.49 10.17 -20.14
N LEU A 413 -3.68 9.62 -19.86
CA LEU A 413 -3.85 8.22 -19.46
C LEU A 413 -4.01 7.23 -20.62
N GLU A 414 -3.73 7.63 -21.86
CA GLU A 414 -3.87 6.77 -23.04
C GLU A 414 -2.78 6.98 -24.09
N ASP A 415 -2.60 6.00 -24.97
CA ASP A 415 -1.64 6.01 -26.09
C ASP A 415 -2.34 5.96 -27.46
N TYR A 416 -3.66 6.11 -27.50
CA TYR A 416 -4.45 6.02 -28.71
C TYR A 416 -4.17 7.22 -29.64
N HIS A 417 -4.06 8.43 -29.10
CA HIS A 417 -3.68 9.60 -29.91
C HIS A 417 -2.19 9.60 -30.29
N PHE A 418 -1.35 8.86 -29.56
CA PHE A 418 0.12 8.91 -29.62
C PHE A 418 0.73 8.87 -31.03
N PRO A 419 0.31 7.97 -31.96
CA PRO A 419 0.89 7.93 -33.31
C PRO A 419 0.65 9.20 -34.14
N THR A 420 -0.42 9.94 -33.85
CA THR A 420 -0.82 11.15 -34.59
C THR A 420 -0.46 12.41 -33.82
N GLY A 421 -0.69 12.44 -32.51
CA GLY A 421 -0.45 13.59 -31.63
C GLY A 421 1.04 13.81 -31.34
N HIS A 422 1.83 12.73 -31.24
CA HIS A 422 3.25 12.82 -30.87
C HIS A 422 4.17 12.09 -31.85
N PRO A 423 4.26 12.52 -33.11
CA PRO A 423 5.08 11.84 -34.12
C PRO A 423 6.57 11.74 -33.72
N GLY A 424 7.07 12.70 -32.94
CA GLY A 424 8.43 12.67 -32.38
C GLY A 424 8.61 11.57 -31.34
N LEU A 425 7.80 11.59 -30.28
CA LEU A 425 7.88 10.60 -29.20
C LEU A 425 7.49 9.18 -29.68
N PHE A 426 6.47 9.05 -30.53
CA PHE A 426 6.13 7.80 -31.19
C PHE A 426 7.28 7.25 -32.05
N GLY A 427 8.18 8.11 -32.55
CA GLY A 427 9.39 7.71 -33.22
C GLY A 427 10.40 7.01 -32.30
N LEU A 428 10.48 7.46 -31.04
CA LEU A 428 11.37 6.93 -30.00
C LEU A 428 10.88 5.59 -29.44
N MET A 429 9.56 5.45 -29.30
CA MET A 429 8.96 4.37 -28.54
C MET A 429 8.45 3.20 -29.38
N SER A 430 8.50 1.97 -28.85
CA SER A 430 8.06 0.74 -29.51
C SER A 430 6.53 0.71 -29.68
N MET A 431 5.93 -0.42 -30.06
CA MET A 431 4.46 -0.59 -30.01
C MET A 431 4.01 -1.23 -28.70
N ASP A 432 4.96 -1.64 -27.86
CA ASP A 432 4.70 -2.28 -26.58
C ASP A 432 4.43 -1.21 -25.52
N TYR A 433 3.17 -1.10 -25.14
CA TYR A 433 2.65 -0.11 -24.21
C TYR A 433 1.75 -0.83 -23.20
N GLY A 434 2.15 -0.82 -21.93
CA GLY A 434 1.35 -1.40 -20.85
C GLY A 434 0.43 -0.38 -20.20
N ARG A 435 -0.75 -0.85 -19.79
CA ARG A 435 -1.82 -0.05 -19.17
C ARG A 435 -2.37 -0.84 -17.98
N ASP A 436 -1.95 -0.44 -16.79
CA ASP A 436 -2.19 -1.22 -15.58
C ASP A 436 -2.94 -0.35 -14.55
N PRO A 437 -4.25 -0.06 -14.76
CA PRO A 437 -5.05 0.61 -13.76
C PRO A 437 -5.28 -0.31 -12.55
N ASN A 438 -5.20 0.26 -11.35
CA ASN A 438 -5.43 -0.43 -10.08
C ASN A 438 -6.54 0.27 -9.31
N ASP A 439 -7.75 -0.30 -9.38
CA ASP A 439 -8.94 0.23 -8.71
C ASP A 439 -8.78 0.23 -7.18
N ALA A 440 -8.03 -0.72 -6.58
CA ALA A 440 -7.89 -0.82 -5.12
C ALA A 440 -7.05 0.31 -4.51
N THR A 441 -6.09 0.84 -5.25
CA THR A 441 -5.22 1.93 -4.79
C THR A 441 -5.50 3.28 -5.49
N HIS A 442 -6.46 3.29 -6.42
CA HIS A 442 -6.74 4.41 -7.32
C HIS A 442 -5.47 4.95 -8.00
N THR A 443 -4.65 4.05 -8.53
CA THR A 443 -3.41 4.39 -9.25
C THR A 443 -3.39 3.75 -10.62
N ILE A 444 -2.62 4.32 -11.55
CA ILE A 444 -2.45 3.76 -12.89
C ILE A 444 -0.97 3.76 -13.20
N ARG A 445 -0.44 2.59 -13.56
CA ARG A 445 0.90 2.45 -14.12
C ARG A 445 0.79 2.34 -15.64
N LEU A 446 1.51 3.19 -16.36
CA LEU A 446 1.71 3.11 -17.80
C LEU A 446 3.20 2.92 -18.07
N HIS A 447 3.55 2.18 -19.11
CA HIS A 447 4.96 2.01 -19.46
C HIS A 447 5.17 1.78 -20.95
N HIS A 448 6.29 2.29 -21.46
CA HIS A 448 6.61 2.22 -22.87
C HIS A 448 8.10 1.92 -23.08
N GLN A 449 8.39 0.85 -23.81
CA GLN A 449 9.77 0.49 -24.16
C GLN A 449 10.26 1.33 -25.35
N MET A 450 11.49 1.82 -25.29
CA MET A 450 12.12 2.50 -26.43
C MET A 450 12.49 1.49 -27.53
N ARG A 451 12.52 1.95 -28.79
CA ARG A 451 12.97 1.15 -29.93
C ARG A 451 14.49 1.00 -29.95
N ASP A 452 14.98 -0.16 -30.40
CA ASP A 452 16.41 -0.37 -30.69
C ASP A 452 16.98 0.66 -31.68
N LYS A 453 16.13 1.14 -32.60
CA LYS A 453 16.45 2.17 -33.57
C LYS A 453 15.41 3.28 -33.48
N ALA A 454 15.67 4.24 -32.60
CA ALA A 454 14.86 5.43 -32.46
C ALA A 454 14.71 6.19 -33.80
N LYS A 455 13.53 6.75 -34.00
CA LYS A 455 13.16 7.70 -35.04
C LYS A 455 12.51 8.89 -34.34
N GLY A 456 11.92 9.83 -35.09
CA GLY A 456 11.16 10.94 -34.49
C GLY A 456 11.95 12.24 -34.34
N GLY A 457 13.07 12.34 -35.07
CA GLY A 457 13.83 13.57 -35.21
C GLY A 457 15.08 13.61 -34.34
N TRP A 458 15.81 14.71 -34.44
CA TRP A 458 17.16 14.84 -33.90
C TRP A 458 17.22 14.60 -32.38
N SER A 459 16.26 15.11 -31.59
CA SER A 459 16.29 14.94 -30.14
C SER A 459 16.10 13.48 -29.73
N CYS A 460 15.09 12.79 -30.27
CA CYS A 460 14.83 11.37 -29.99
C CYS A 460 15.99 10.47 -30.40
N GLU A 461 16.53 10.67 -31.61
CA GLU A 461 17.67 9.90 -32.11
C GLU A 461 18.92 10.11 -31.25
N ARG A 462 19.18 11.36 -30.83
CA ARG A 462 20.34 11.67 -29.98
C ARG A 462 20.18 11.13 -28.57
N TYR A 463 18.99 11.26 -27.98
CA TYR A 463 18.68 10.72 -26.65
C TYR A 463 18.96 9.23 -26.60
N ALA A 464 18.34 8.45 -27.50
CA ALA A 464 18.53 7.00 -27.57
C ALA A 464 20.00 6.59 -27.82
N SER A 465 20.76 7.39 -28.59
CA SER A 465 22.16 7.09 -28.88
C SER A 465 23.14 7.43 -27.75
N LEU A 466 22.80 8.40 -26.90
CA LEU A 466 23.68 8.93 -25.86
C LEU A 466 23.38 8.36 -24.48
N LEU A 467 22.18 7.82 -24.27
CA LEU A 467 21.74 7.31 -22.98
C LEU A 467 22.70 6.23 -22.48
N PRO A 468 23.47 6.49 -21.40
CA PRO A 468 24.36 5.48 -20.85
C PRO A 468 23.55 4.45 -20.06
N GLU A 469 24.06 3.23 -19.98
CA GLU A 469 23.41 2.16 -19.24
C GLU A 469 23.29 2.50 -17.75
N GLN A 470 22.06 2.53 -17.24
CA GLN A 470 21.75 2.82 -15.84
C GLN A 470 21.75 1.52 -15.04
N THR A 471 22.93 1.01 -14.70
CA THR A 471 23.11 -0.31 -14.08
C THR A 471 22.47 -0.46 -12.70
N HIS A 472 22.16 0.65 -12.03
CA HIS A 472 21.43 0.67 -10.76
C HIS A 472 19.92 0.38 -10.93
N LEU A 473 19.38 0.48 -12.15
CA LEU A 473 18.00 0.13 -12.47
C LEU A 473 17.88 -1.34 -12.92
N PRO A 474 16.73 -2.00 -12.65
CA PRO A 474 16.32 -3.24 -13.30
C PRO A 474 16.42 -3.19 -14.82
N GLN A 475 16.70 -4.34 -15.45
CA GLN A 475 17.00 -4.41 -16.89
C GLN A 475 15.86 -3.86 -17.77
N ASP A 476 14.61 -4.14 -17.42
CA ASP A 476 13.40 -3.69 -18.10
C ASP A 476 13.10 -2.19 -17.93
N GLN A 477 13.78 -1.52 -16.99
CA GLN A 477 13.68 -0.08 -16.75
C GLN A 477 14.75 0.72 -17.49
N ARG A 478 15.89 0.13 -17.83
CA ARG A 478 17.04 0.84 -18.42
C ARG A 478 16.76 1.45 -19.79
N ASN A 479 15.71 0.99 -20.48
CA ASN A 479 15.34 1.44 -21.81
C ASN A 479 13.82 1.70 -21.93
N SER A 480 13.15 2.06 -20.83
CA SER A 480 11.71 2.39 -20.83
C SER A 480 11.43 3.72 -20.15
N TRP A 481 10.33 4.33 -20.57
CA TRP A 481 9.68 5.43 -19.86
C TRP A 481 8.44 4.88 -19.16
N ARG A 482 8.23 5.25 -17.91
CA ARG A 482 7.09 4.79 -17.11
C ARG A 482 6.41 5.95 -16.41
N TYR A 483 5.15 5.77 -16.15
CA TYR A 483 4.26 6.81 -15.66
C TYR A 483 3.40 6.21 -14.55
N TYR A 484 3.35 6.86 -13.41
CA TYR A 484 2.62 6.40 -12.24
C TYR A 484 1.67 7.50 -11.78
N PHE A 485 0.43 7.41 -12.25
CA PHE A 485 -0.64 8.33 -11.89
C PHE A 485 -1.28 7.93 -10.57
N ALA A 486 -1.52 8.92 -9.71
CA ALA A 486 -2.30 8.82 -8.50
C ALA A 486 -3.49 9.78 -8.57
N TYR A 487 -4.67 9.19 -8.69
CA TYR A 487 -5.93 9.93 -8.69
C TYR A 487 -6.07 10.80 -7.42
N PRO A 488 -6.61 12.03 -7.53
CA PRO A 488 -7.03 12.74 -8.75
C PRO A 488 -5.96 13.70 -9.30
N SER A 489 -4.80 13.79 -8.68
CA SER A 489 -4.06 15.07 -8.66
C SER A 489 -2.67 15.03 -9.27
N PHE A 490 -1.96 13.89 -9.28
CA PHE A 490 -0.57 13.91 -9.72
C PHE A 490 -0.11 12.61 -10.37
N ALA A 491 1.01 12.70 -11.08
CA ALA A 491 1.74 11.56 -11.61
C ALA A 491 3.25 11.75 -11.44
N PHE A 492 3.95 10.62 -11.35
CA PHE A 492 5.40 10.55 -11.49
C PHE A 492 5.76 9.92 -12.82
N ASP A 493 6.57 10.62 -13.61
CA ASP A 493 7.09 10.15 -14.89
C ASP A 493 8.55 9.81 -14.66
N VAL A 494 8.94 8.55 -14.90
CA VAL A 494 10.31 8.10 -14.68
C VAL A 494 10.95 7.67 -15.99
N TYR A 495 12.17 8.14 -16.15
CA TYR A 495 13.06 7.82 -17.25
C TYR A 495 14.37 7.27 -16.67
N PRO A 496 15.19 6.56 -17.44
CA PRO A 496 16.40 5.97 -16.90
C PRO A 496 17.31 6.97 -16.19
N GLU A 497 17.39 8.21 -16.67
CA GLU A 497 18.30 9.24 -16.16
C GLU A 497 17.72 10.22 -15.13
N MET A 498 16.39 10.30 -14.99
CA MET A 498 15.70 11.33 -14.21
C MET A 498 14.23 10.98 -14.00
N MET A 499 13.53 11.78 -13.19
CA MET A 499 12.08 11.73 -13.06
C MET A 499 11.48 13.12 -13.17
N ASP A 500 10.25 13.19 -13.65
CA ASP A 500 9.39 14.36 -13.56
C ASP A 500 8.23 14.07 -12.60
N PHE A 501 7.66 15.10 -12.00
CA PHE A 501 6.31 15.04 -11.48
C PHE A 501 5.41 15.98 -12.28
N LEU A 502 4.16 15.57 -12.48
CA LEU A 502 3.08 16.40 -13.00
C LEU A 502 1.97 16.48 -11.95
N HIS A 503 1.54 17.69 -11.61
CA HIS A 503 0.46 17.95 -10.67
C HIS A 503 -0.60 18.82 -11.35
N VAL A 504 -1.78 18.28 -11.55
CA VAL A 504 -2.94 18.97 -12.14
C VAL A 504 -3.81 19.50 -11.00
N ILE A 505 -3.98 20.81 -10.94
CA ILE A 505 -4.77 21.52 -9.95
C ILE A 505 -5.94 22.19 -10.66
N PRO A 506 -7.19 21.77 -10.49
CA PRO A 506 -8.30 22.51 -11.07
C PRO A 506 -8.44 23.91 -10.44
N VAL A 507 -8.70 24.91 -11.29
CA VAL A 507 -8.90 26.31 -10.88
C VAL A 507 -10.29 26.83 -11.27
N GLY A 508 -11.05 26.06 -12.03
CA GLY A 508 -12.44 26.30 -12.40
C GLY A 508 -12.94 25.22 -13.36
N PRO A 509 -14.23 25.22 -13.73
CA PRO A 509 -14.70 24.38 -14.81
C PRO A 509 -13.95 24.72 -16.09
N GLY A 510 -13.52 23.68 -16.82
CA GLY A 510 -12.77 23.85 -18.06
C GLY A 510 -11.39 24.48 -17.91
N ARG A 511 -10.86 24.63 -16.69
CA ARG A 511 -9.56 25.28 -16.43
C ARG A 511 -8.76 24.62 -15.32
N SER A 512 -7.48 24.45 -15.57
CA SER A 512 -6.55 23.85 -14.62
C SER A 512 -5.25 24.64 -14.56
N ARG A 513 -4.50 24.43 -13.49
CA ARG A 513 -3.11 24.83 -13.35
C ARG A 513 -2.26 23.58 -13.28
N LEU A 514 -1.25 23.50 -14.13
CA LEU A 514 -0.24 22.46 -14.11
C LEU A 514 0.94 22.94 -13.28
N ARG A 515 1.48 22.06 -12.45
CA ARG A 515 2.79 22.22 -11.82
C ARG A 515 3.64 21.02 -12.21
N PHE A 516 4.85 21.27 -12.68
CA PHE A 516 5.75 20.21 -13.08
C PHE A 516 7.20 20.56 -12.76
N GLY A 517 8.00 19.53 -12.51
CA GLY A 517 9.40 19.70 -12.19
C GLY A 517 10.19 18.41 -12.36
N SER A 518 11.46 18.60 -12.73
CA SER A 518 12.35 17.54 -13.15
C SER A 518 13.49 17.34 -12.15
N TYR A 519 13.74 16.11 -11.73
CA TYR A 519 14.71 15.74 -10.70
C TYR A 519 15.66 14.66 -11.21
N SER A 520 16.93 14.76 -10.83
CA SER A 520 17.90 13.71 -11.16
C SER A 520 18.91 13.53 -10.04
N LEU A 521 19.57 12.37 -10.03
CA LEU A 521 20.64 12.11 -9.07
C LEU A 521 21.80 13.11 -9.26
N PRO A 522 22.41 13.57 -8.16
CA PRO A 522 23.56 14.47 -8.25
C PRO A 522 24.75 13.79 -8.92
N GLY A 523 25.66 14.60 -9.49
CA GLY A 523 26.91 14.08 -10.06
C GLY A 523 26.80 13.50 -11.48
N ALA A 524 25.77 13.86 -12.25
CA ALA A 524 25.58 13.43 -13.62
C ALA A 524 26.81 13.66 -14.52
N SER A 525 27.16 12.66 -15.33
CA SER A 525 28.20 12.76 -16.37
C SER A 525 27.79 13.75 -17.47
N ARG A 526 28.72 14.09 -18.38
CA ARG A 526 28.40 15.00 -19.50
C ARG A 526 27.36 14.38 -20.43
N GLU A 527 27.45 13.07 -20.65
CA GLU A 527 26.52 12.28 -21.46
C GLU A 527 25.13 12.26 -20.80
N LEU A 528 25.07 12.01 -19.49
CA LEU A 528 23.81 11.99 -18.75
C LEU A 528 23.12 13.36 -18.74
N LYS A 529 23.89 14.45 -18.54
CA LYS A 529 23.37 15.82 -18.66
C LYS A 529 22.84 16.13 -20.05
N ALA A 530 23.50 15.63 -21.09
CA ALA A 530 22.99 15.77 -22.46
C ALA A 530 21.67 14.99 -22.63
N CYS A 531 21.56 13.80 -22.04
CA CYS A 531 20.32 13.01 -22.07
C CYS A 531 19.18 13.72 -21.35
N GLN A 532 19.41 14.22 -20.14
CA GLN A 532 18.43 15.01 -19.36
C GLN A 532 17.91 16.23 -20.15
N TYR A 533 18.81 16.95 -20.83
CA TYR A 533 18.41 18.05 -21.71
C TYR A 533 17.58 17.58 -22.91
N LEU A 534 17.91 16.42 -23.49
CA LEU A 534 17.23 15.88 -24.67
C LEU A 534 15.85 15.31 -24.32
N SER A 535 15.70 14.58 -23.21
CA SER A 535 14.40 14.11 -22.71
C SER A 535 13.52 15.28 -22.31
N GLY A 536 14.04 16.26 -21.58
CA GLY A 536 13.32 17.51 -21.29
C GLY A 536 12.84 18.23 -22.55
N ARG A 537 13.65 18.26 -23.61
CA ARG A 537 13.23 18.81 -24.92
C ARG A 537 12.13 18.01 -25.61
N ILE A 538 12.15 16.68 -25.47
CA ILE A 538 11.13 15.80 -26.02
C ILE A 538 9.82 16.03 -25.26
N ASN A 539 9.86 16.04 -23.93
CA ASN A 539 8.70 16.31 -23.08
C ASN A 539 8.11 17.69 -23.33
N MET A 540 8.93 18.74 -23.49
CA MET A 540 8.43 20.07 -23.85
C MET A 540 7.83 20.17 -25.25
N GLN A 541 8.15 19.24 -26.16
CA GLN A 541 7.47 19.14 -27.43
C GLN A 541 6.10 18.46 -27.26
N VAL A 542 6.08 17.31 -26.58
CA VAL A 542 4.86 16.54 -26.26
C VAL A 542 3.86 17.42 -25.52
N HIS A 543 4.32 18.12 -24.49
CA HIS A 543 3.53 19.08 -23.72
C HIS A 543 2.83 20.12 -24.61
N ARG A 544 3.54 20.71 -25.58
CA ARG A 544 2.92 21.68 -26.51
C ARG A 544 1.91 21.04 -27.46
N GLU A 545 2.15 19.81 -27.87
CA GLU A 545 1.24 19.03 -28.69
C GLU A 545 -0.04 18.73 -27.89
N ASP A 546 0.08 18.26 -26.64
CA ASP A 546 -1.02 18.00 -25.72
C ASP A 546 -1.84 19.24 -25.39
N MET A 547 -1.19 20.35 -25.05
CA MET A 547 -1.90 21.59 -24.72
C MET A 547 -2.80 22.08 -25.86
N ALA A 548 -2.40 21.85 -27.12
CA ALA A 548 -3.25 22.14 -28.26
C ALA A 548 -4.45 21.18 -28.38
N LEU A 549 -4.24 19.90 -28.08
CA LEU A 549 -5.28 18.87 -28.10
C LEU A 549 -6.31 19.11 -26.99
N VAL A 550 -5.88 19.21 -25.72
CA VAL A 550 -6.81 19.35 -24.59
C VAL A 550 -7.62 20.64 -24.66
N ALA A 551 -7.03 21.75 -25.11
CA ALA A 551 -7.76 23.00 -25.32
C ALA A 551 -8.79 22.91 -26.46
N SER A 552 -8.49 22.12 -27.50
CA SER A 552 -9.46 21.85 -28.57
C SER A 552 -10.59 20.94 -28.10
N VAL A 553 -10.27 19.90 -27.33
CA VAL A 553 -11.26 18.98 -26.73
C VAL A 553 -12.18 19.74 -25.78
N GLN A 554 -11.64 20.65 -24.95
CA GLN A 554 -12.42 21.46 -24.02
C GLN A 554 -13.50 22.29 -24.74
N LYS A 555 -13.15 22.94 -25.86
CA LYS A 555 -14.12 23.67 -26.69
C LYS A 555 -15.18 22.74 -27.30
N GLY A 556 -14.81 21.50 -27.59
CA GLY A 556 -15.73 20.46 -28.04
C GLY A 556 -16.71 20.05 -26.95
N LEU A 557 -16.23 19.88 -25.71
CA LEU A 557 -17.05 19.55 -24.54
C LEU A 557 -18.06 20.64 -24.17
N GLU A 558 -17.73 21.91 -24.47
CA GLU A 558 -18.65 23.04 -24.29
C GLU A 558 -19.72 23.14 -25.40
N SER A 559 -19.55 22.39 -26.50
CA SER A 559 -20.46 22.45 -27.64
C SER A 559 -21.75 21.69 -27.36
N SER A 560 -22.89 22.33 -27.64
CA SER A 560 -24.21 21.67 -27.65
C SER A 560 -24.34 20.46 -28.60
N ALA A 561 -23.34 20.24 -29.46
CA ALA A 561 -23.30 19.12 -30.40
C ALA A 561 -22.72 17.82 -29.80
N TYR A 562 -22.13 17.87 -28.60
CA TYR A 562 -21.49 16.73 -27.95
C TYR A 562 -22.08 16.49 -26.56
N ASP A 563 -22.22 15.21 -26.18
CA ASP A 563 -22.65 14.80 -24.83
C ASP A 563 -21.69 13.75 -24.28
N ARG A 564 -21.59 12.58 -24.93
CA ARG A 564 -20.73 11.48 -24.49
C ARG A 564 -20.05 10.80 -25.68
N GLY A 565 -18.86 10.28 -25.41
CA GLY A 565 -18.09 9.42 -26.31
C GLY A 565 -18.08 7.97 -25.84
N ILE A 566 -17.40 7.14 -26.61
CA ILE A 566 -17.10 5.73 -26.29
C ILE A 566 -15.59 5.56 -26.18
N LEU A 567 -15.15 4.70 -25.28
CA LEU A 567 -13.75 4.40 -25.02
C LEU A 567 -13.42 3.02 -25.60
N GLY A 568 -12.32 2.94 -26.36
CA GLY A 568 -11.79 1.71 -26.91
C GLY A 568 -10.93 0.94 -25.90
N THR A 569 -10.46 -0.23 -26.33
CA THR A 569 -9.61 -1.10 -25.49
C THR A 569 -8.22 -0.53 -25.18
N LYS A 570 -7.82 0.56 -25.85
CA LYS A 570 -6.59 1.31 -25.54
C LYS A 570 -6.78 2.37 -24.45
N GLU A 571 -8.02 2.67 -24.09
CA GLU A 571 -8.39 3.76 -23.19
C GLU A 571 -8.91 3.20 -21.85
N ILE A 572 -8.48 1.99 -21.47
CA ILE A 572 -8.92 1.33 -20.22
C ILE A 572 -8.56 2.12 -18.96
N ALA A 573 -7.47 2.89 -19.00
CA ALA A 573 -7.03 3.76 -17.92
C ALA A 573 -7.91 5.01 -17.80
N VAL A 574 -8.34 5.59 -18.93
CA VAL A 574 -9.37 6.65 -18.97
C VAL A 574 -10.70 6.11 -18.43
N ALA A 575 -11.10 4.90 -18.82
CA ALA A 575 -12.29 4.27 -18.30
C ALA A 575 -12.21 4.07 -16.77
N ALA A 576 -11.04 3.71 -16.23
CA ALA A 576 -10.81 3.61 -14.79
C ALA A 576 -10.97 4.95 -14.08
N LEU A 577 -10.32 6.02 -14.60
CA LEU A 577 -10.50 7.39 -14.09
C LEU A 577 -11.99 7.77 -14.05
N HIS A 578 -12.73 7.53 -15.13
CA HIS A 578 -14.16 7.87 -15.20
C HIS A 578 -15.00 7.06 -14.21
N ARG A 579 -14.67 5.80 -13.96
CA ARG A 579 -15.32 5.00 -12.91
C ARG A 579 -15.07 5.59 -11.53
N TRP A 580 -13.83 6.00 -11.21
CA TRP A 580 -13.50 6.61 -9.92
C TRP A 580 -14.23 7.93 -9.72
N VAL A 581 -14.28 8.80 -10.74
CA VAL A 581 -15.08 10.03 -10.68
C VAL A 581 -16.56 9.75 -10.45
N ARG A 582 -17.14 8.73 -11.10
CA ARG A 582 -18.54 8.33 -10.87
C ARG A 582 -18.77 7.72 -9.48
N ALA A 583 -17.78 7.02 -8.93
CA ALA A 583 -17.86 6.46 -7.58
C ALA A 583 -17.87 7.58 -6.53
N ASP A 584 -17.02 8.58 -6.69
CA ASP A 584 -16.98 9.76 -5.80
C ASP A 584 -18.19 10.67 -6.00
N LEU A 585 -18.66 10.82 -7.25
CA LEU A 585 -19.77 11.69 -7.65
C LEU A 585 -20.75 10.95 -8.57
N PRO A 586 -21.73 10.22 -8.00
CA PRO A 586 -22.69 9.42 -8.77
C PRO A 586 -23.52 10.22 -9.79
N GLU A 587 -23.68 11.54 -9.59
CA GLU A 587 -24.31 12.42 -10.57
C GLU A 587 -23.61 12.39 -11.92
N ALA A 588 -22.30 12.11 -11.97
CA ALA A 588 -21.52 11.97 -13.21
C ALA A 588 -21.90 10.72 -14.04
N ALA A 589 -22.73 9.83 -13.50
CA ALA A 589 -23.31 8.72 -14.26
C ALA A 589 -24.50 9.16 -15.12
N SER A 590 -25.20 10.24 -14.74
CA SER A 590 -26.48 10.67 -15.33
C SER A 590 -26.39 11.42 -16.66
#